data_AF-A0A4Q0VPD1-F1
#
_entry.id   AF-A0A4Q0VPD1-F1
#
_cell.length_a   1.000
_cell.length_b   1.000
_cell.length_c   1.000
_cell.angle_alpha   90.00
_cell.angle_beta   90.00
_cell.angle_gamma   90.00
#
_symmetry.space_group_name_H-M   'P 1'
#
loop_
_entity.id
_entity.type
_entity.pdbx_description
1 polymer ?
#
loop_
_entity_poly.entity_id
_entity_poly.type
_entity_poly.pdbx_seq_one_letter_code
_entity_poly.pdbx_strand_id
1 'polypeptide(L)'
;MVWLSVVYVLITIVGILHTIFNWKVLKMESPKGTKASKVLAYKKTEPYHPLYNIFLFPIFSYIYLVQVNPTNLYQEVLVIAISWTIITIVVDYIGWVLIKHPWYMTFKEMYIDYQPWITLVYISIFVSPFIAAYFIS
;
A
#
# COMPACT_ATOMS: atom_id res chain seq x y z
N MET A 1 13.57 -7.79 2.85
CA MET A 1 12.50 -8.24 1.94
C MET A 1 11.33 -8.91 2.65
N VAL A 2 11.54 -9.79 3.64
CA VAL A 2 10.44 -10.39 4.43
C VAL A 2 9.49 -9.33 5.01
N TRP A 3 10.03 -8.28 5.64
CA TRP A 3 9.20 -7.21 6.22
C TRP A 3 8.39 -6.43 5.18
N LEU A 4 8.91 -6.23 3.97
CA LEU A 4 8.17 -5.64 2.85
C LEU A 4 6.97 -6.53 2.50
N SER A 5 7.18 -7.84 2.35
CA SER A 5 6.09 -8.78 2.06
C SER A 5 5.04 -8.81 3.17
N VAL A 6 5.48 -8.80 4.44
CA VAL A 6 4.57 -8.79 5.60
C VAL A 6 3.72 -7.52 5.61
N VAL A 7 4.35 -6.34 5.50
CA VAL A 7 3.58 -5.08 5.51
C VAL A 7 2.65 -4.98 4.31
N TYR A 8 3.07 -5.45 3.13
CA TYR A 8 2.24 -5.50 1.92
C TYR A 8 0.98 -6.38 2.10
N VAL A 9 1.14 -7.54 2.71
CA VAL A 9 -0.01 -8.43 3.02
C VAL A 9 -0.93 -7.76 4.04
N LEU A 10 -0.37 -7.13 5.08
CA LEU A 10 -1.16 -6.45 6.12
C LEU A 10 -1.98 -5.27 5.58
N ILE A 11 -1.38 -4.37 4.79
CA ILE A 11 -2.13 -3.24 4.18
C ILE A 11 -3.26 -3.76 3.28
N THR A 12 -3.05 -4.88 2.58
CA THR A 12 -4.04 -5.47 1.69
C THR A 12 -5.20 -6.03 2.49
N ILE A 13 -4.91 -6.75 3.59
CA ILE A 13 -5.94 -7.23 4.52
C ILE A 13 -6.74 -6.08 5.11
N VAL A 14 -6.08 -4.99 5.55
CA VAL A 14 -6.76 -3.81 6.08
C VAL A 14 -7.70 -3.19 5.04
N GLY A 15 -7.25 -3.05 3.78
CA GLY A 15 -8.10 -2.56 2.69
C GLY A 15 -9.31 -3.46 2.40
N ILE A 16 -9.12 -4.77 2.42
CA ILE A 16 -10.20 -5.75 2.25
C ILE A 16 -11.21 -5.64 3.41
N LEU A 17 -10.72 -5.62 4.65
CA LEU A 17 -11.58 -5.50 5.84
C LEU A 17 -12.37 -4.18 5.83
N HIS A 18 -11.74 -3.06 5.46
CA HIS A 18 -12.43 -1.79 5.34
C HIS A 18 -13.51 -1.83 4.23
N THR A 19 -13.21 -2.47 3.10
CA THR A 19 -14.20 -2.66 2.02
C THR A 19 -15.37 -3.50 2.50
N ILE A 20 -15.11 -4.59 3.24
CA ILE A 20 -16.16 -5.44 3.83
C ILE A 20 -16.98 -4.65 4.85
N PHE A 21 -16.34 -3.82 5.69
CA PHE A 21 -17.02 -2.96 6.65
C PHE A 21 -17.96 -1.97 5.94
N ASN A 22 -17.49 -1.28 4.92
CA ASN A 22 -18.30 -0.35 4.13
C ASN A 22 -19.50 -1.04 3.48
N TRP A 23 -19.30 -2.26 2.98
CA TRP A 23 -20.39 -3.03 2.38
C TRP A 23 -21.38 -3.57 3.40
N LYS A 24 -20.91 -4.29 4.42
CA LYS A 24 -21.78 -5.04 5.35
C LYS A 24 -22.37 -4.17 6.46
N VAL A 25 -21.60 -3.21 6.97
CA VAL A 25 -21.98 -2.37 8.11
C VAL A 25 -22.61 -1.07 7.61
N LEU A 26 -21.92 -0.34 6.72
CA LEU A 26 -22.43 0.93 6.20
C LEU A 26 -23.42 0.79 5.03
N LYS A 27 -23.69 -0.45 4.58
CA LYS A 27 -24.65 -0.77 3.50
C LYS A 27 -24.36 -0.01 2.20
N MET A 28 -23.09 0.24 1.90
CA MET A 28 -22.68 0.87 0.64
C MET A 28 -22.77 -0.15 -0.51
N GLU A 29 -23.97 -0.31 -1.04
CA GLU A 29 -24.24 -1.24 -2.13
C GLU A 29 -23.94 -0.64 -3.51
N SER A 30 -23.80 -1.50 -4.50
CA SER A 30 -23.64 -1.11 -5.90
C SER A 30 -24.49 -2.02 -6.77
N PRO A 31 -24.90 -1.58 -7.97
CA PRO A 31 -25.69 -2.40 -8.87
C PRO A 31 -25.04 -3.77 -9.12
N LYS A 32 -25.87 -4.81 -9.25
CA LYS A 32 -25.38 -6.16 -9.59
C LYS A 32 -24.63 -6.11 -10.93
N GLY A 33 -23.51 -6.84 -11.01
CA GLY A 33 -22.63 -6.82 -12.20
C GLY A 33 -21.59 -5.69 -12.21
N THR A 34 -21.59 -4.80 -11.21
CA THR A 34 -20.49 -3.83 -11.05
C THR A 34 -19.18 -4.56 -10.82
N LYS A 35 -18.15 -4.20 -11.59
CA LYS A 35 -16.78 -4.73 -11.43
C LYS A 35 -16.29 -4.48 -9.99
N ALA A 36 -15.61 -5.45 -9.39
CA ALA A 36 -15.18 -5.37 -7.98
C ALA A 36 -14.36 -4.11 -7.66
N SER A 37 -13.45 -3.70 -8.55
CA SER A 37 -12.66 -2.46 -8.39
C SER A 37 -13.45 -1.15 -8.53
N LYS A 38 -14.74 -1.22 -8.87
CA LYS A 38 -15.64 -0.07 -9.04
C LYS A 38 -16.82 -0.05 -8.08
N VAL A 39 -16.94 -1.05 -7.19
CA VAL A 39 -18.01 -1.03 -6.19
C VAL A 39 -17.81 0.15 -5.26
N LEU A 40 -18.92 0.77 -4.86
CA LEU A 40 -18.96 1.96 -4.02
C LEU A 40 -18.20 1.75 -2.70
N ALA A 41 -18.38 0.58 -2.08
CA ALA A 41 -17.71 0.22 -0.84
C ALA A 41 -16.18 0.30 -0.94
N TYR A 42 -15.61 -0.16 -2.06
CA TYR A 42 -14.17 -0.09 -2.35
C TYR A 42 -13.74 1.33 -2.73
N LYS A 43 -14.51 2.01 -3.59
CA LYS A 43 -14.18 3.39 -4.00
C LYS A 43 -14.07 4.35 -2.81
N LYS A 44 -14.83 4.10 -1.74
CA LYS A 44 -14.75 4.87 -0.49
C LYS A 44 -13.55 4.52 0.39
N THR A 45 -12.85 3.41 0.16
CA THR A 45 -11.60 3.09 0.88
C THR A 45 -10.37 3.75 0.26
N GLU A 46 -10.40 4.11 -1.04
CA GLU A 46 -9.23 4.67 -1.76
C GLU A 46 -8.54 5.84 -1.03
N PRO A 47 -9.25 6.84 -0.47
CA PRO A 47 -8.63 7.93 0.27
C PRO A 47 -7.88 7.51 1.54
N TYR A 48 -8.21 6.34 2.08
CA TYR A 48 -7.60 5.82 3.31
C TYR A 48 -6.38 4.92 3.03
N HIS A 49 -6.18 4.48 1.79
CA HIS A 49 -5.03 3.64 1.46
C HIS A 49 -3.69 4.31 1.77
N PRO A 50 -3.46 5.61 1.46
CA PRO A 50 -2.27 6.31 1.92
C PRO A 50 -2.12 6.31 3.45
N LEU A 51 -3.22 6.43 4.19
CA LEU A 51 -3.21 6.42 5.66
C LEU A 51 -2.71 5.08 6.19
N TYR A 52 -3.19 3.96 5.66
CA TYR A 52 -2.72 2.64 6.08
C TYR A 52 -1.23 2.47 5.81
N ASN A 53 -0.77 2.98 4.66
CA ASN A 53 0.63 2.89 4.28
C ASN A 53 1.52 3.75 5.18
N ILE A 54 1.17 5.02 5.43
CA ILE A 54 1.97 5.92 6.28
C ILE A 54 1.98 5.48 7.75
N PHE A 55 0.99 4.72 8.21
CA PHE A 55 1.02 4.14 9.56
C PHE A 55 1.83 2.85 9.62
N LEU A 56 1.63 1.91 8.69
CA LEU A 56 2.26 0.58 8.79
C LEU A 56 3.69 0.56 8.28
N PHE A 57 4.00 1.21 7.15
CA PHE A 57 5.35 1.13 6.57
C PHE A 57 6.45 1.67 7.51
N PRO A 58 6.29 2.80 8.22
CA PRO A 58 7.34 3.26 9.13
C PRO A 58 7.61 2.27 10.27
N ILE A 59 6.57 1.60 10.79
CA ILE A 59 6.72 0.59 11.85
C ILE A 59 7.57 -0.59 11.33
N PHE A 60 7.27 -1.09 10.13
CA PHE A 60 8.01 -2.21 9.55
C PHE A 60 9.41 -1.81 9.06
N SER A 61 9.60 -0.59 8.58
CA SER A 61 10.92 -0.03 8.30
C SER A 61 11.76 0.11 9.58
N TYR A 62 11.15 0.54 10.69
CA TYR A 62 11.81 0.61 12.00
C TYR A 62 12.28 -0.77 12.48
N ILE A 63 11.39 -1.77 12.45
CA ILE A 63 11.72 -3.15 12.83
C ILE A 63 12.88 -3.68 11.97
N TYR A 64 12.84 -3.44 10.65
CA TYR A 64 13.92 -3.84 9.75
C TYR A 64 15.25 -3.18 10.12
N LEU A 65 15.27 -1.85 10.31
CA LEU A 65 16.50 -1.10 10.57
C LEU A 65 17.12 -1.46 11.93
N VAL A 66 16.30 -1.68 12.96
CA VAL A 66 16.77 -2.18 14.27
C VAL A 66 17.35 -3.58 14.15
N GLN A 67 16.73 -4.47 13.38
CA GLN A 67 17.20 -5.84 13.20
C GLN A 67 18.51 -5.92 12.42
N VAL A 68 18.65 -5.12 11.36
CA VAL A 68 19.87 -5.07 10.55
C VAL A 68 21.00 -4.36 11.30
N ASN A 69 20.67 -3.37 12.13
CA ASN A 69 21.60 -2.53 12.87
C ASN A 69 22.76 -2.04 11.98
N PRO A 70 22.45 -1.26 10.90
CA PRO A 70 23.43 -0.93 9.88
C PRO A 70 24.50 0.03 10.43
N THR A 71 25.76 -0.19 10.05
CA THR A 71 26.86 0.72 10.38
C THR A 71 26.66 2.13 9.79
N ASN A 72 25.98 2.23 8.64
CA ASN A 72 25.61 3.50 8.02
C ASN A 72 24.09 3.58 7.83
N LEU A 73 23.40 4.14 8.83
CA LEU A 73 21.94 4.24 8.87
C LEU A 73 21.36 4.95 7.64
N TYR A 74 21.89 6.13 7.27
CA TYR A 74 21.33 6.94 6.19
C TYR A 74 21.46 6.29 4.82
N GLN A 75 22.58 5.59 4.57
CA GLN A 75 22.76 4.83 3.34
C GLN A 75 21.76 3.68 3.25
N GLU A 76 21.58 2.92 4.33
CA GLU A 76 20.63 1.81 4.38
C GLU A 76 19.19 2.31 4.18
N VAL A 77 18.82 3.43 4.83
CA VAL A 77 17.53 4.10 4.69
C VAL A 77 17.22 4.46 3.23
N LEU A 78 18.19 5.02 2.51
CA LEU A 78 18.02 5.34 1.08
C LEU A 78 17.83 4.07 0.23
N VAL A 79 18.63 3.04 0.48
CA VAL A 79 18.54 1.76 -0.24
C VAL A 79 17.16 1.13 -0.04
N ILE A 80 16.65 1.09 1.19
CA ILE A 80 15.34 0.49 1.46
C ILE A 80 14.19 1.37 0.95
N ALA A 81 14.27 2.70 1.07
CA ALA A 81 13.25 3.62 0.55
C ALA A 81 13.06 3.43 -0.95
N ILE A 82 14.16 3.39 -1.71
CA ILE A 82 14.12 3.20 -3.16
C ILE A 82 13.66 1.78 -3.51
N SER A 83 14.30 0.76 -2.92
CA SER A 83 14.02 -0.63 -3.29
C SER A 83 12.59 -1.05 -2.93
N TRP A 84 12.08 -0.71 -1.75
CA TRP A 84 10.72 -1.06 -1.35
C TRP A 84 9.68 -0.35 -2.21
N THR A 85 9.89 0.92 -2.55
CA THR A 85 8.99 1.67 -3.41
C THR A 85 8.94 1.07 -4.82
N ILE A 86 10.10 0.82 -5.45
CA ILE A 86 10.18 0.23 -6.79
C ILE A 86 9.56 -1.16 -6.81
N ILE A 87 9.92 -2.01 -5.84
CA ILE A 87 9.37 -3.37 -5.75
C ILE A 87 7.85 -3.31 -5.59
N THR A 88 7.32 -2.41 -4.76
CA THR A 88 5.87 -2.28 -4.57
C THR A 88 5.17 -1.84 -5.85
N ILE A 89 5.72 -0.86 -6.58
CA ILE A 89 5.17 -0.42 -7.88
C ILE A 89 5.09 -1.60 -8.87
N VAL A 90 6.15 -2.41 -8.94
CA VAL A 90 6.21 -3.58 -9.82
C VAL A 90 5.22 -4.66 -9.39
N VAL A 91 5.16 -4.97 -8.10
CA VAL A 91 4.20 -5.94 -7.53
C VAL A 91 2.78 -5.47 -7.78
N ASP A 92 2.48 -4.19 -7.60
CA ASP A 92 1.15 -3.64 -7.84
C ASP A 92 0.77 -3.69 -9.31
N TYR A 93 1.70 -3.40 -10.22
CA TYR A 93 1.47 -3.54 -11.65
C TYR A 93 1.18 -5.01 -12.04
N ILE A 94 1.99 -5.94 -11.57
CA ILE A 94 1.81 -7.36 -11.87
C ILE A 94 0.51 -7.88 -11.26
N GLY A 95 0.31 -7.66 -9.96
CA GLY A 95 -0.81 -8.16 -9.19
C GLY A 95 -2.13 -7.57 -9.65
N TRP A 96 -2.23 -6.24 -9.71
CA TRP A 96 -3.50 -5.56 -9.95
C TRP A 96 -3.78 -5.25 -11.40
N VAL A 97 -2.78 -5.19 -12.29
CA VAL A 97 -3.00 -4.81 -13.71
C VAL A 97 -2.82 -5.99 -14.67
N LEU A 98 -1.74 -6.76 -14.54
CA LEU A 98 -1.45 -7.84 -15.48
C LEU A 98 -2.23 -9.12 -15.18
N ILE A 99 -2.31 -9.52 -13.92
CA ILE A 99 -2.99 -10.76 -13.52
C ILE A 99 -4.51 -10.56 -13.46
N LYS A 100 -5.24 -11.34 -14.27
CA LYS A 100 -6.70 -11.30 -14.32
C LYS A 100 -7.31 -12.08 -13.16
N HIS A 101 -7.63 -11.38 -12.08
CA HIS A 101 -8.44 -11.87 -10.96
C HIS A 101 -9.66 -10.96 -10.74
N PRO A 102 -10.67 -11.29 -9.92
CA PRO A 102 -11.91 -10.49 -9.79
C PRO A 102 -11.72 -8.98 -9.53
N TRP A 103 -10.63 -8.62 -8.83
CA TRP A 103 -10.25 -7.24 -8.49
C TRP A 103 -9.30 -6.55 -9.47
N TYR A 104 -8.98 -7.15 -10.61
CA TYR A 104 -7.99 -6.58 -11.54
C TYR A 104 -8.45 -5.20 -12.05
N MET A 105 -7.51 -4.30 -12.29
CA MET A 105 -7.70 -2.96 -12.80
C MET A 105 -7.04 -2.83 -14.16
N THR A 106 -7.59 -1.98 -15.03
CA THR A 106 -6.84 -1.56 -16.22
C THR A 106 -5.70 -0.62 -15.82
N PHE A 107 -4.72 -0.42 -16.71
CA PHE A 107 -3.65 0.55 -16.47
C PHE A 107 -4.20 1.95 -16.16
N LYS A 108 -5.22 2.38 -16.92
CA LYS A 108 -5.92 3.65 -16.69
C LYS A 108 -6.59 3.69 -15.31
N GLU A 109 -7.29 2.62 -14.93
CA GLU A 109 -7.96 2.53 -13.62
C GLU A 109 -6.96 2.64 -12.46
N MET A 110 -5.78 2.03 -12.57
CA MET A 110 -4.77 2.01 -11.51
C MET A 110 -3.94 3.30 -11.42
N TYR A 111 -3.50 3.86 -12.55
CA TYR A 111 -2.51 4.96 -12.54
C TYR A 111 -3.09 6.34 -12.88
N ILE A 112 -4.28 6.39 -13.50
CA ILE A 112 -4.94 7.65 -13.85
C ILE A 112 -6.16 7.88 -12.95
N ASP A 113 -7.12 6.95 -12.93
CA ASP A 113 -8.40 7.15 -12.23
C ASP A 113 -8.25 7.05 -10.70
N TYR A 114 -7.21 6.38 -10.22
CA TYR A 114 -6.92 6.21 -8.78
C TYR A 114 -6.13 7.39 -8.19
N GLN A 115 -5.73 8.37 -9.00
CA GLN A 115 -5.08 9.57 -8.51
C GLN A 115 -6.04 10.39 -7.62
N PRO A 116 -5.54 11.05 -6.56
CA PRO A 116 -4.13 11.16 -6.17
C PRO A 116 -3.63 10.01 -5.27
N TRP A 117 -4.49 9.05 -4.95
CA TRP A 117 -4.28 8.10 -3.87
C TRP A 117 -3.09 7.17 -4.10
N ILE A 118 -2.88 6.68 -5.32
CA ILE A 118 -1.75 5.78 -5.61
C ILE A 118 -0.40 6.48 -5.46
N THR A 119 -0.33 7.75 -5.87
CA THR A 119 0.87 8.56 -5.70
C THR A 119 1.17 8.78 -4.22
N LEU A 120 0.14 9.08 -3.42
CA LEU A 120 0.31 9.23 -1.97
C LEU A 120 0.70 7.93 -1.28
N VAL A 121 0.24 6.77 -1.77
CA VAL A 121 0.70 5.46 -1.30
C VAL A 121 2.20 5.29 -1.56
N TYR A 122 2.68 5.53 -2.79
CA TYR A 122 4.11 5.38 -3.10
C TYR A 122 4.98 6.38 -2.36
N ILE A 123 4.52 7.63 -2.18
CA ILE A 123 5.22 8.62 -1.34
C ILE A 123 5.28 8.14 0.11
N SER A 124 4.19 7.58 0.64
CA SER A 124 4.15 7.06 2.01
C SER A 124 5.19 5.96 2.19
N ILE A 125 5.30 5.02 1.24
CA ILE A 125 6.29 3.95 1.27
C ILE A 125 7.71 4.51 1.22
N PHE A 126 7.97 5.46 0.31
CA PHE A 126 9.29 6.06 0.13
C PHE A 126 9.76 6.83 1.37
N VAL A 127 8.86 7.58 2.01
CA VAL A 127 9.19 8.42 3.19
C VAL A 127 9.32 7.57 4.46
N SER A 128 8.71 6.38 4.50
CA SER A 128 8.63 5.56 5.72
C SER A 128 9.97 5.19 6.36
N PRO A 129 11.01 4.77 5.61
CA PRO A 129 12.34 4.56 6.15
C PRO A 129 12.97 5.79 6.82
N PHE A 130 12.70 6.99 6.29
CA PHE A 130 13.20 8.24 6.87
C PHE A 130 12.49 8.58 8.19
N ILE A 131 11.18 8.34 8.26
CA ILE A 131 10.43 8.46 9.51
C ILE A 131 11.00 7.49 10.55
N ALA A 132 11.23 6.24 10.16
CA ALA A 132 11.83 5.24 11.05
C ALA A 132 13.23 5.64 11.54
N ALA A 133 14.08 6.15 10.63
CA ALA A 133 15.43 6.59 10.96
C ALA A 133 15.44 7.70 12.02
N TYR A 134 14.50 8.64 11.97
CA TYR A 134 14.36 9.70 12.97
C TYR A 134 14.12 9.16 14.40
N PHE A 135 13.51 7.99 14.55
CA PHE A 135 13.31 7.34 15.86
C PHE A 135 14.46 6.42 16.28
N ILE A 136 15.41 6.13 15.39
CA ILE A 136 16.57 5.28 15.66
C ILE A 136 17.82 6.12 15.95
N SER A 137 17.96 7.27 15.29
CA SER A 137 19.05 8.24 15.49
C SER A 137 19.02 8.89 16.87
#